data_AF-A0A2V5ZBC4-F1
#
_entry.id   AF-A0A2V5ZBC4-F1
#
_cell.length_a   1.000
_cell.length_b   1.000
_cell.length_c   1.000
_cell.angle_alpha   90.00
_cell.angle_beta   90.00
_cell.angle_gamma   90.00
#
_symmetry.space_group_name_H-M   'P 1'
#
loop_
_entity.id
_entity.type
_entity.pdbx_description
1 polymer ?
#
loop_
_entity_poly.entity_id
_entity_poly.type
_entity_poly.pdbx_seq_one_letter_code
_entity_poly.pdbx_strand_id
1 'polypeptide(L)' 'MCTHRRRPLLANDEAAELLITAWQAANLWRTGRYVIMPDHIHLFCAPNTFPRATAQELD' A
#
# COMPACT_ATOMS: atom_id res chain seq x y z
N MET A 1 0.31 9.25 -0.05
CA MET A 1 1.14 9.19 1.18
C MET A 1 2.50 9.79 0.88
N CYS A 2 3.11 10.53 1.79
CA CYS A 2 4.43 11.16 1.58
C CYS A 2 5.44 10.75 2.64
N THR A 3 6.72 10.75 2.29
CA THR A 3 7.82 10.52 3.23
C THR A 3 7.97 11.68 4.21
N HIS A 4 8.61 11.42 5.35
CA HIS A 4 8.86 12.47 6.34
C HIS A 4 9.64 13.63 5.72
N ARG A 5 9.08 14.85 5.83
CA ARG A 5 9.61 16.07 5.23
C ARG A 5 9.84 15.99 3.71
N ARG A 6 9.11 15.12 3.00
CA ARG A 6 9.28 14.92 1.55
C ARG A 6 10.72 14.58 1.13
N ARG A 7 11.43 13.85 1.99
CA ARG A 7 12.77 13.36 1.65
C ARG A 7 12.66 12.31 0.54
N PRO A 8 13.58 12.28 -0.45
CA PRO A 8 13.51 11.37 -1.59
C PRO A 8 13.94 9.93 -1.22
N LEU A 9 13.36 9.36 -0.16
CA LEU A 9 13.74 8.06 0.41
C LEU A 9 13.28 6.86 -0.44
N LEU A 10 12.38 7.07 -1.39
CA LEU A 10 11.81 6.05 -2.26
C LEU A 10 12.50 6.01 -3.63
N ALA A 11 13.50 6.85 -3.88
CA ALA A 11 14.25 6.89 -5.14
C ALA A 11 15.33 5.80 -5.22
N ASN A 12 14.98 4.57 -4.90
CA ASN A 12 15.83 3.40 -5.01
C ASN A 12 14.97 2.13 -5.16
N ASP A 13 15.55 1.12 -5.78
CA ASP A 13 14.84 -0.12 -6.11
C ASP A 13 14.48 -0.91 -4.84
N GLU A 14 15.36 -0.92 -3.83
CA GLU A 14 15.12 -1.61 -2.55
C GLU A 14 13.84 -1.13 -1.85
N ALA A 15 13.62 0.19 -1.80
CA ALA A 15 12.40 0.77 -1.24
C ALA A 15 11.15 0.35 -2.04
N ALA A 16 11.25 0.33 -3.37
CA ALA A 16 10.14 -0.08 -4.22
C ALA A 16 9.82 -1.57 -4.03
N GLU A 17 10.83 -2.44 -3.99
CA GLU A 17 10.69 -3.88 -3.75
C GLU A 17 10.05 -4.16 -2.39
N LEU A 18 10.55 -3.54 -1.32
CA LEU A 18 10.01 -3.69 0.04
C LEU A 18 8.54 -3.29 0.11
N LEU A 19 8.15 -2.19 -0.54
CA LEU A 19 6.75 -1.75 -0.60
C LEU A 19 5.87 -2.76 -1.33
N ILE A 20 6.33 -3.26 -2.48
CA ILE A 20 5.59 -4.24 -3.27
C ILE A 20 5.42 -5.55 -2.48
N THR A 21 6.49 -6.06 -1.88
CA THR A 21 6.44 -7.27 -1.03
C THR A 21 5.49 -7.09 0.15
N ALA A 22 5.54 -5.93 0.83
CA ALA A 22 4.65 -5.64 1.93
C ALA A 22 3.17 -5.61 1.48
N TRP A 23 2.88 -4.99 0.34
CA TRP A 23 1.52 -4.97 -0.22
C TRP A 23 1.04 -6.37 -0.65
N GLN A 24 1.91 -7.22 -1.17
CA GLN A 24 1.58 -8.60 -1.53
C GLN A 24 1.30 -9.48 -0.30
N ALA A 25 1.98 -9.22 0.81
CA ALA A 25 1.75 -9.93 2.08
C ALA A 25 0.48 -9.44 2.83
N ALA A 26 -0.10 -8.31 2.44
CA ALA A 26 -1.27 -7.74 3.10
C ALA A 26 -2.54 -8.51 2.73
N ASN A 27 -3.15 -9.17 3.72
CA ASN A 27 -4.33 -10.03 3.49
C ASN A 27 -5.66 -9.29 3.48
N LEU A 28 -5.75 -8.16 4.20
CA LEU A 28 -7.01 -7.42 4.38
C LEU A 28 -7.31 -6.46 3.22
N TRP A 29 -6.27 -5.95 2.59
CA TRP A 29 -6.36 -4.91 1.57
C TRP A 29 -5.51 -5.30 0.38
N ARG A 30 -6.08 -5.18 -0.82
CA ARG A 30 -5.39 -5.40 -2.08
C ARG A 30 -5.00 -4.06 -2.69
N THR A 31 -3.70 -3.90 -2.95
CA THR A 31 -3.18 -2.76 -3.70
C THR A 31 -3.35 -3.01 -5.20
N GLY A 32 -3.97 -2.07 -5.90
CA GLY A 32 -4.15 -2.07 -7.35
C GLY A 32 -3.04 -1.30 -8.07
N ARG A 33 -3.41 -0.45 -9.03
CA ARG A 33 -2.44 0.41 -9.74
C ARG A 33 -1.80 1.40 -8.76
N TYR A 34 -0.50 1.60 -8.89
CA TYR A 34 0.29 2.50 -8.05
C TYR A 34 1.35 3.24 -8.86
N VAL A 35 1.84 4.35 -8.30
CA VAL A 35 3.01 5.11 -8.75
C VAL A 35 3.84 5.45 -7.52
N ILE A 36 5.12 5.06 -7.55
CA ILE A 36 6.11 5.41 -6.52
C ILE A 36 6.96 6.55 -7.06
N MET A 37 6.90 7.69 -6.40
CA MET A 37 7.75 8.85 -6.63
C MET A 37 8.81 8.92 -5.53
N PRO A 38 9.93 9.64 -5.73
CA PRO A 38 11.03 9.71 -4.75
C PRO A 38 10.61 9.98 -3.30
N ASP A 39 9.58 10.80 -3.08
CA ASP A 39 9.15 11.27 -1.77
C ASP A 39 7.67 10.98 -1.46
N HIS A 40 6.94 10.32 -2.36
CA HIS A 40 5.52 10.01 -2.13
C HIS A 40 5.01 8.87 -3.01
N ILE A 41 3.85 8.33 -2.65
CA ILE A 41 3.20 7.22 -3.35
C ILE A 41 1.73 7.56 -3.58
N HIS A 42 1.28 7.33 -4.81
CA HIS A 42 -0.12 7.25 -5.19
C HIS A 42 -0.48 5.79 -5.42
N LEU A 43 -1.58 5.32 -4.81
CA LEU A 43 -2.07 3.97 -5.04
C LEU A 43 -3.59 3.91 -4.95
N PHE A 44 -4.17 2.96 -5.68
CA PHE A 44 -5.53 2.50 -5.44
C PHE A 44 -5.52 1.27 -4.55
N CYS A 45 -6.43 1.21 -3.58
CA CYS A 45 -6.52 0.11 -2.63
C CYS A 45 -7.98 -0.23 -2.37
N ALA A 46 -8.29 -1.52 -2.25
CA ALA A 46 -9.62 -2.02 -1.95
C ALA A 46 -9.56 -3.17 -0.94
N PRO A 47 -10.63 -3.44 -0.18
CA PRO A 47 -10.71 -4.65 0.65
C PRO A 47 -10.49 -5.91 -0.20
N ASN A 48 -9.77 -6.89 0.35
CA ASN A 48 -9.46 -8.14 -0.35
C ASN A 48 -10.61 -9.19 -0.21
N THR A 49 -11.74 -8.81 0.39
CA THR A 49 -12.93 -9.66 0.54
C THR A 49 -14.19 -8.95 0.04
N PHE A 50 -15.11 -9.73 -0.54
CA PHE A 50 -16.45 -9.27 -0.93
C PHE A 50 -17.52 -10.29 -0.47
N PRO A 51 -18.61 -9.86 0.20
CA PRO A 51 -18.90 -8.49 0.62
C PRO A 51 -17.84 -7.98 1.60
N ARG A 52 -17.66 -6.65 1.67
CA ARG A 52 -16.74 -6.07 2.66
C ARG A 52 -17.20 -6.57 4.02
N ALA A 53 -16.34 -7.32 4.73
CA ALA A 53 -16.64 -7.76 6.09
C ALA A 53 -17.06 -6.53 6.90
N THR A 54 -18.34 -6.48 7.27
CA THR A 54 -18.82 -5.45 8.18
C THR A 54 -18.26 -5.77 9.55
N ALA A 55 -17.84 -4.75 10.31
CA ALA A 55 -17.27 -4.89 11.65
C ALA A 55 -18.19 -5.58 12.68
N GLN A 56 -19.36 -6.07 12.25
CA GLN A 56 -20.40 -6.72 13.03
C GLN A 56 -20.40 -8.25 12.93
N GLU A 57 -19.52 -8.87 12.13
CA GLU A 57 -19.43 -10.34 11.98
C GLU A 57 -18.17 -10.95 12.64
N LEU A 58 -17.58 -10.25 13.62
CA LEU A 58 -16.43 -10.74 14.40
C LEU A 58 -16.78 -11.05 15.87
N ASP A 59 -18.01 -11.49 16.12
CA ASP A 59 -18.41 -12.23 17.35
C ASP A 59 -18.34 -13.75 17.09
#